data_AF-A0A963PWP1-F1
#
_entry.id   AF-A0A963PWP1-F1
#
_cell.length_a   1.000
_cell.length_b   1.000
_cell.length_c   1.000
_cell.angle_alpha   90.00
_cell.angle_beta   90.00
_cell.angle_gamma   90.00
#
_symmetry.space_group_name_H-M   'P 1'
#
loop_
_entity.id
_entity.type
_entity.pdbx_description
1 polymer ?
#
loop_
_entity_poly.entity_id
_entity_poly.type
_entity_poly.pdbx_seq_one_letter_code
_entity_poly.pdbx_strand_id
1 'polypeptide(L)'
;KGYLPWRSFGMGEDLPLDVYRQWRRWCQFPRYFFDDPQVRPLLSGFHAVRTPILAANALDDWWAQPRSRDAFMAGYRNAAWQALDIDPARAGLGP
;
A
#
# COMPACT_ATOMS: atom_id res chain seq x y z
N LYS A 1 -24.26 -10.85 -8.39
CA LYS A 1 -23.69 -9.65 -7.73
C LYS A 1 -22.23 -9.96 -7.39
N GLY A 2 -21.28 -9.27 -8.02
CA GLY A 2 -19.85 -9.60 -7.97
C GLY A 2 -18.96 -8.45 -7.52
N TYR A 3 -19.54 -7.43 -6.89
CA TYR A 3 -18.86 -6.19 -6.49
C TYR A 3 -19.34 -5.76 -5.10
N LEU A 4 -18.47 -5.10 -4.34
CA LEU A 4 -18.84 -4.37 -3.12
C LEU A 4 -19.35 -2.98 -3.50
N PRO A 5 -20.45 -2.50 -2.89
CA PRO A 5 -21.09 -1.23 -3.25
C PRO A 5 -20.38 -0.03 -2.59
N TRP A 6 -19.07 0.07 -2.74
CA TRP A 6 -18.24 1.12 -2.13
C TRP A 6 -18.59 2.52 -2.62
N ARG A 7 -19.09 2.65 -3.87
CA ARG A 7 -19.58 3.93 -4.39
C ARG A 7 -20.72 4.46 -3.55
N SER A 8 -21.64 3.60 -3.14
CA SER A 8 -22.78 3.99 -2.28
C SER A 8 -22.37 4.39 -0.87
N PHE A 9 -21.18 3.99 -0.42
CA PHE A 9 -20.62 4.35 0.89
C PHE A 9 -19.58 5.47 0.85
N GLY A 10 -19.31 6.05 -0.33
CA GLY A 10 -18.27 7.09 -0.49
C GLY A 10 -16.85 6.60 -0.23
N MET A 11 -16.61 5.28 -0.29
CA MET A 11 -15.31 4.65 -0.03
C MET A 11 -14.50 4.39 -1.32
N GLY A 12 -14.92 4.99 -2.43
CA GLY A 12 -14.30 4.83 -3.75
C GLY A 12 -15.17 4.04 -4.72
N GLU A 13 -14.51 3.41 -5.69
CA GLU A 13 -15.15 2.65 -6.77
C GLU A 13 -15.68 1.29 -6.30
N ASP A 14 -16.71 0.77 -6.98
CA ASP A 14 -17.26 -0.55 -6.67
C ASP A 14 -16.18 -1.62 -6.92
N LEU A 15 -15.76 -2.30 -5.85
CA LEU A 15 -14.62 -3.21 -5.90
C LEU A 15 -15.07 -4.62 -6.28
N PRO A 16 -14.49 -5.26 -7.32
CA PRO A 16 -14.79 -6.66 -7.61
C PRO A 16 -14.58 -7.55 -6.38
N LEU A 17 -15.49 -8.49 -6.15
CA LEU A 17 -15.50 -9.30 -4.93
C LEU A 17 -14.21 -10.10 -4.74
N ASP A 18 -13.61 -10.60 -5.82
CA ASP A 18 -12.37 -11.37 -5.76
C ASP A 18 -11.15 -10.48 -5.52
N VAL A 19 -11.20 -9.20 -5.90
CA VAL A 19 -10.18 -8.21 -5.52
C VAL A 19 -10.30 -7.92 -4.03
N TYR A 20 -11.51 -7.70 -3.52
CA TYR A 20 -11.73 -7.54 -2.08
C TYR A 20 -11.23 -8.73 -1.27
N ARG A 21 -11.51 -9.96 -1.72
CA ARG A 21 -11.08 -11.18 -1.03
C ARG A 21 -9.55 -11.28 -0.94
N GLN A 22 -8.86 -10.94 -2.02
CA GLN A 22 -7.39 -10.88 -2.03
C GLN A 22 -6.88 -9.78 -1.10
N TRP A 23 -7.44 -8.57 -1.20
CA TRP A 23 -7.04 -7.45 -0.36
C TRP A 23 -7.26 -7.73 1.14
N ARG A 24 -8.45 -8.23 1.51
CA ARG A 24 -8.77 -8.65 2.87
C ARG A 24 -7.82 -9.74 3.38
N ARG A 25 -7.40 -10.68 2.53
CA ARG A 25 -6.43 -11.70 2.89
C ARG A 25 -5.07 -11.07 3.18
N TRP A 26 -4.60 -10.15 2.33
CA TRP A 26 -3.31 -9.48 2.52
C TRP A 26 -3.27 -8.61 3.78
N CYS A 27 -4.39 -7.97 4.14
CA CYS A 27 -4.51 -7.20 5.39
C CYS A 27 -4.34 -8.04 6.67
N GLN A 28 -4.35 -9.39 6.59
CA GLN A 28 -4.11 -10.27 7.74
C GLN A 28 -2.62 -10.49 8.00
N PHE A 29 -1.74 -10.03 7.12
CA PHE A 29 -0.31 -10.24 7.21
C PHE A 29 0.43 -8.96 7.64
N PRO A 30 1.42 -9.04 8.56
CA PRO A 30 2.17 -7.87 9.03
C PRO A 30 2.89 -7.10 7.93
N ARG A 31 3.41 -7.80 6.90
CA ARG A 31 4.03 -7.18 5.72
C ARG A 31 3.16 -7.33 4.48
N TYR A 32 1.84 -7.27 4.64
CA TYR A 32 0.89 -7.33 3.53
C TYR A 32 1.11 -8.59 2.68
N PHE A 33 0.98 -8.50 1.35
CA PHE A 33 1.17 -9.66 0.48
C PHE A 33 2.61 -10.22 0.50
N PHE A 34 3.61 -9.50 1.04
CA PHE A 34 4.98 -10.04 1.11
C PHE A 34 5.10 -11.30 1.97
N ASP A 35 4.20 -11.45 2.95
CA ASP A 35 4.13 -12.64 3.80
C ASP A 35 3.11 -13.68 3.32
N ASP A 36 2.33 -13.39 2.27
CA ASP A 36 1.35 -14.35 1.74
C ASP A 36 2.07 -15.46 0.93
N PRO A 37 1.97 -16.73 1.34
CA PRO A 37 2.61 -17.83 0.63
C PRO A 37 2.14 -17.99 -0.82
N GLN A 38 0.93 -17.54 -1.16
CA GLN A 38 0.38 -17.67 -2.52
C GLN A 38 1.05 -16.75 -3.55
N VAL A 39 1.71 -15.68 -3.10
CA VAL A 39 2.34 -14.68 -4.00
C VAL A 39 3.86 -14.68 -3.94
N ARG A 40 4.47 -15.64 -3.23
CA ARG A 40 5.93 -15.79 -3.13
C ARG A 40 6.69 -15.68 -4.46
N PRO A 41 6.20 -16.22 -5.59
CA PRO A 41 6.90 -16.06 -6.87
C PRO A 41 7.12 -14.60 -7.29
N LEU A 42 6.19 -13.70 -6.93
CA LEU A 42 6.25 -12.28 -7.26
C LEU A 42 7.37 -11.54 -6.52
N LEU A 43 7.83 -12.06 -5.37
CA LEU A 43 8.84 -11.41 -4.54
C LEU A 43 10.17 -11.21 -5.25
N SER A 44 10.49 -12.10 -6.18
CA SER A 44 11.70 -11.99 -7.01
C SER A 44 11.75 -10.67 -7.80
N GLY A 45 10.61 -10.18 -8.29
CA GLY A 45 10.50 -8.90 -9.01
C GLY A 45 10.79 -7.72 -8.09
N PHE A 46 10.24 -7.69 -6.88
CA PHE A 46 10.53 -6.64 -5.89
C PHE A 46 12.00 -6.67 -5.47
N HIS A 47 12.55 -7.87 -5.24
CA HIS A 47 13.96 -8.05 -4.89
C HIS A 47 14.90 -7.68 -6.03
N ALA A 48 14.46 -7.66 -7.29
CA ALA A 48 15.31 -7.28 -8.43
C ALA A 48 15.54 -5.77 -8.50
N VAL A 49 14.68 -4.96 -7.86
CA VAL A 49 14.83 -3.50 -7.85
C VAL A 49 16.11 -3.11 -7.10
N ARG A 50 16.88 -2.22 -7.73
CA ARG A 50 18.11 -1.61 -7.18
C ARG A 50 18.07 -0.08 -7.21
N THR A 51 17.20 0.48 -8.04
CA THR A 51 17.03 1.93 -8.19
C THR A 51 16.68 2.55 -6.84
N PRO A 52 17.33 3.64 -6.42
CA PRO A 52 16.95 4.36 -5.21
C PRO A 52 15.48 4.80 -5.24
N ILE A 53 14.78 4.65 -4.12
CA ILE A 53 13.35 4.96 -3.99
C ILE A 53 13.14 6.07 -2.97
N LEU A 54 12.38 7.10 -3.33
CA LEU A 54 11.77 8.01 -2.36
C LEU A 54 10.30 7.59 -2.18
N ALA A 55 9.95 7.18 -0.97
CA ALA A 55 8.60 6.75 -0.64
C ALA A 55 7.89 7.85 0.16
N ALA A 56 7.05 8.62 -0.54
CA ALA A 56 6.36 9.78 0.00
C ALA A 56 4.91 9.44 0.39
N ASN A 57 4.48 9.81 1.60
CA ASN A 57 3.12 9.58 2.11
C ASN A 57 2.56 10.89 2.64
N ALA A 58 1.33 11.22 2.23
CA ALA A 58 0.58 12.32 2.84
C ALA A 58 0.01 11.87 4.18
N LEU A 59 0.16 12.69 5.22
CA LEU A 59 -0.25 12.33 6.58
C LEU A 59 -1.78 12.32 6.76
N ASP A 60 -2.50 12.99 5.87
CA ASP A 60 -3.97 13.00 5.78
C ASP A 60 -4.55 11.86 4.92
N ASP A 61 -3.71 11.05 4.26
CA ASP A 61 -4.16 9.84 3.56
C ASP A 61 -4.30 8.66 4.53
N TRP A 62 -5.55 8.39 4.95
CA TRP A 62 -5.86 7.28 5.84
C TRP A 62 -5.75 5.90 5.18
N TRP A 63 -5.64 5.81 3.86
CA TRP A 63 -5.43 4.54 3.16
C TRP A 63 -3.96 4.11 3.16
N ALA A 64 -3.03 5.07 3.16
CA ALA A 64 -1.60 4.81 2.99
C ALA A 64 -0.75 5.53 4.05
N GLN A 65 -1.01 5.25 5.33
CA GLN A 65 -0.23 5.81 6.44
C GLN A 65 1.26 5.40 6.38
N PRO A 66 2.18 6.18 7.00
CA PRO A 66 3.62 5.88 7.04
C PRO A 66 3.96 4.45 7.49
N ARG A 67 3.21 3.89 8.44
CA ARG A 67 3.41 2.50 8.88
C ARG A 67 3.15 1.48 7.77
N SER A 68 2.16 1.75 6.91
CA SER A 68 1.85 0.91 5.74
C SER A 68 2.98 1.00 4.70
N ARG A 69 3.50 2.20 4.45
CA ARG A 69 4.70 2.40 3.62
C ARG A 69 5.86 1.55 4.13
N ASP A 70 6.19 1.66 5.41
CA ASP A 70 7.38 1.00 5.95
C ASP A 70 7.26 -0.54 5.86
N ALA A 71 6.07 -1.07 6.10
CA ALA A 71 5.76 -2.50 5.91
C ALA A 71 5.91 -2.92 4.44
N PHE A 72 5.50 -2.07 3.50
CA PHE A 72 5.60 -2.32 2.06
C PHE A 72 7.05 -2.21 1.55
N MET A 73 7.79 -1.20 2.00
CA MET A 73 9.17 -0.93 1.60
C MET A 73 10.15 -2.01 2.06
N ALA A 74 9.80 -2.80 3.09
CA ALA A 74 10.55 -3.99 3.47
C ALA A 74 10.69 -5.02 2.33
N GLY A 75 9.79 -5.01 1.35
CA GLY A 75 9.86 -5.85 0.16
C GLY A 75 10.95 -5.43 -0.84
N TYR A 76 11.30 -4.14 -0.89
CA TYR A 76 12.36 -3.60 -1.76
C TYR A 76 13.74 -3.71 -1.11
N ARG A 77 14.04 -4.87 -0.52
CA ARG A 77 15.20 -5.12 0.36
C ARG A 77 16.58 -4.80 -0.22
N ASN A 78 16.68 -4.65 -1.54
CA ASN A 78 17.93 -4.41 -2.24
C ASN A 78 18.00 -3.02 -2.89
N ALA A 79 16.97 -2.20 -2.73
CA ALA A 79 16.97 -0.80 -3.12
C ALA A 79 17.28 0.05 -1.89
N ALA A 80 18.16 1.04 -2.04
CA ALA A 80 18.23 2.11 -1.06
C ALA A 80 16.90 2.88 -1.10
N TRP A 81 16.33 3.22 0.05
CA TRP A 81 15.11 4.02 0.07
C TRP A 81 15.09 5.02 1.22
N GLN A 82 14.32 6.08 1.03
CA GLN A 82 14.09 7.13 2.02
C GLN A 82 12.60 7.36 2.18
N ALA A 83 12.18 7.60 3.41
CA ALA A 83 10.83 8.03 3.75
C ALA A 83 10.70 9.55 3.58
N LEU A 84 9.56 9.98 3.05
CA LEU A 84 9.13 11.37 3.10
C LEU A 84 7.70 11.43 3.62
N ASP A 85 7.50 12.07 4.76
CA ASP A 85 6.17 12.37 5.27
C ASP A 85 5.78 13.78 4.80
N ILE A 86 4.66 13.86 4.07
CA ILE A 86 4.09 15.11 3.59
C ILE A 86 3.00 15.50 4.58
N ASP A 87 3.28 16.51 5.40
CA ASP A 87 2.31 17.14 6.27
C ASP A 87 1.60 18.26 5.48
N PRO A 88 0.33 18.09 5.09
CA PRO A 88 -0.39 19.07 4.28
C PRO A 88 -0.49 20.43 4.99
N ALA A 89 -0.67 20.45 6.31
CA ALA A 89 -0.78 21.66 7.09
C ALA A 89 0.53 22.46 7.07
N ARG A 90 1.69 21.78 7.12
CA ARG A 90 3.01 22.42 6.96
C ARG A 90 3.29 22.87 5.54
N ALA A 91 2.69 22.21 4.54
CA ALA A 91 2.84 22.54 3.13
C ALA A 91 1.89 23.66 2.66
N GLY A 92 0.96 24.13 3.52
CA GLY A 92 -0.07 25.09 3.14
C GLY A 92 -1.10 24.51 2.17
N LEU A 93 -1.32 23.19 2.21
CA LEU A 93 -2.27 22.46 1.37
C LEU A 93 -3.43 21.96 2.23
N GLY A 94 -4.66 22.30 1.85
CA GLY A 94 -5.87 22.00 2.62
C GLY A 94 -6.33 23.18 3.49
N PRO A 95 -7.48 23.06 4.18
CA PRO A 95 -7.97 24.08 5.12
C PRO A 95 -7.11 24.19 6.39
#